data_AF-A0A0B7JII9-F1
#
_entry.id   AF-A0A0B7JII9-F1
#
_cell.length_a   1.000
_cell.length_b   1.000
_cell.length_c   1.000
_cell.angle_alpha   90.00
_cell.angle_beta   90.00
_cell.angle_gamma   90.00
#
_symmetry.space_group_name_H-M   'P 1'
#
loop_
_entity.id
_entity.type
_entity.pdbx_description
1 polymer ?
#
loop_
_entity_poly.entity_id
_entity_poly.type
_entity_poly.pdbx_seq_one_letter_code
_entity_poly.pdbx_strand_id
1 'polypeptide(L)'
;MIVLPTEKPSALACDVNGKVFAIDIENIVDANPASSEPHDVRQVWVVNRVAGTESFRLKGHHGKYLSCDKIGQLSANSDAVSPLESFNIKPDAEAGRFQLTTLRDTYISAKTSESNGKPGVQVRGDAETESVSTTVRVRMQARFKPKLKASKEEKLQSKISRRELEEAAGRRLEEDEVRILKRARKEGDYHERLLEIKVKNKHDKFG
;
A
#
# COMPACT_ATOMS: atom_id res chain seq x y z
N MET A 1 1.65 4.45 -6.39
CA MET A 1 0.70 4.98 -7.38
C MET A 1 0.04 6.21 -6.80
N ILE A 2 -0.08 7.26 -7.60
CA ILE A 2 -0.76 8.52 -7.21
C ILE A 2 -2.04 8.59 -8.02
N VAL A 3 -3.17 8.49 -7.35
CA VAL A 3 -4.51 8.52 -7.94
C VAL A 3 -4.99 9.95 -7.97
N LEU A 4 -5.39 10.40 -9.16
CA LEU A 4 -5.80 11.77 -9.43
C LEU A 4 -7.30 11.96 -9.15
N PRO A 5 -7.73 13.17 -8.73
CA PRO A 5 -9.13 13.50 -8.45
C PRO A 5 -9.92 13.75 -9.74
N THR A 6 -10.05 12.73 -10.58
CA THR A 6 -10.76 12.78 -11.87
C THR A 6 -12.08 12.01 -11.80
N GLU A 7 -13.07 12.40 -12.62
CA GLU A 7 -14.39 11.74 -12.65
C GLU A 7 -14.29 10.24 -12.94
N LYS A 8 -13.59 9.89 -14.02
CA LYS A 8 -13.11 8.54 -14.24
C LYS A 8 -11.79 8.38 -13.49
N PRO A 9 -11.65 7.45 -12.52
CA PRO A 9 -10.43 7.30 -11.74
C PRO A 9 -9.20 7.11 -12.63
N SER A 10 -8.21 7.99 -12.48
CA SER A 10 -6.97 7.96 -13.24
C SER A 10 -5.77 8.09 -12.30
N ALA A 11 -4.58 7.71 -12.78
CA ALA A 11 -3.34 7.77 -12.04
C ALA A 11 -2.30 8.62 -12.77
N LEU A 12 -1.45 9.32 -12.00
CA LEU A 12 -0.27 10.00 -12.51
C LEU A 12 0.70 8.98 -13.07
N ALA A 13 1.07 9.16 -14.33
CA ALA A 13 1.96 8.27 -15.05
C ALA A 13 3.03 9.02 -15.83
N CYS A 14 4.07 8.31 -16.25
CA CYS A 14 5.04 8.80 -17.21
C CYS A 14 5.44 7.73 -18.23
N ASP A 15 5.80 8.15 -19.44
CA ASP A 15 6.37 7.27 -20.45
C ASP A 15 7.90 7.22 -20.35
N VAL A 16 8.52 6.42 -21.22
CA VAL A 16 9.98 6.25 -21.29
C VAL A 16 10.73 7.52 -21.69
N ASN A 17 10.05 8.47 -22.34
CA ASN A 17 10.59 9.77 -22.73
C ASN A 17 10.33 10.84 -21.66
N GLY A 18 9.86 10.43 -20.48
CA GLY A 18 9.57 11.32 -19.35
C GLY A 18 8.39 12.26 -19.57
N LYS A 19 7.52 12.04 -20.56
CA LYS A 19 6.26 12.78 -20.65
C LYS A 19 5.35 12.34 -19.51
N VAL A 20 4.84 13.29 -18.74
CA VAL A 20 3.89 13.04 -17.63
C VAL A 20 2.46 13.25 -18.12
N PHE A 21 1.57 12.34 -17.73
CA PHE A 21 0.16 12.33 -18.13
C PHE A 21 -0.69 11.52 -17.15
N ALA A 22 -2.00 11.54 -17.33
CA ALA A 22 -2.93 10.68 -16.59
C ALA A 22 -3.26 9.42 -17.42
N ILE A 23 -3.33 8.27 -16.76
CA ILE A 23 -3.83 7.01 -17.34
C ILE A 23 -5.01 6.53 -16.50
N ASP A 24 -6.09 6.11 -17.15
CA ASP A 24 -7.25 5.51 -16.48
C ASP A 24 -6.87 4.27 -15.67
N ILE A 25 -7.54 4.05 -14.53
CA ILE A 25 -7.29 2.90 -13.66
C ILE A 25 -8.25 1.77 -14.00
N GLU A 26 -7.74 0.64 -14.51
CA GLU A 26 -8.53 -0.56 -14.79
C GLU A 26 -8.69 -1.48 -13.57
N ASN A 27 -7.62 -1.66 -12.79
CA ASN A 27 -7.64 -2.49 -11.59
C ASN A 27 -8.21 -1.72 -10.39
N ILE A 28 -9.53 -1.63 -10.35
CA ILE A 28 -10.33 -0.91 -9.36
C ILE A 28 -11.64 -1.64 -9.11
N VAL A 29 -12.06 -1.75 -7.84
CA VAL A 29 -13.34 -2.37 -7.45
C VAL A 29 -14.39 -1.30 -7.29
N ASP A 30 -15.54 -1.45 -7.96
CA ASP A 30 -16.71 -0.55 -7.91
C ASP A 30 -16.37 0.93 -8.15
N ALA A 31 -15.39 1.20 -9.02
CA ALA A 31 -14.84 2.53 -9.26
C ALA A 31 -14.33 3.27 -8.00
N ASN A 32 -14.11 2.57 -6.89
CA ASN A 32 -13.63 3.14 -5.64
C ASN A 32 -12.12 3.42 -5.67
N PRO A 33 -11.66 4.69 -5.64
CA PRO A 33 -10.24 5.01 -5.69
C PRO A 33 -9.40 4.39 -4.56
N ALA A 34 -10.01 4.03 -3.42
CA ALA A 34 -9.32 3.38 -2.31
C ALA A 34 -8.96 1.91 -2.57
N SER A 35 -9.69 1.23 -3.46
CA SER A 35 -9.41 -0.16 -3.86
C SER A 35 -8.41 -0.26 -5.02
N SER A 36 -8.05 0.87 -5.64
CA SER A 36 -7.19 0.89 -6.82
C SER A 36 -5.79 0.29 -6.58
N GLU A 37 -5.34 -0.48 -7.56
CA GLU A 37 -3.98 -0.99 -7.67
C GLU A 37 -3.38 -0.69 -9.05
N PRO A 38 -2.05 -0.45 -9.14
CA PRO A 38 -1.42 -0.20 -10.44
C PRO A 38 -1.47 -1.44 -11.32
N HIS A 39 -1.97 -1.29 -12.53
CA HIS A 39 -2.01 -2.33 -13.57
C HIS A 39 -1.00 -2.06 -14.69
N ASP A 40 -0.49 -0.83 -14.78
CA ASP A 40 0.56 -0.44 -15.72
C ASP A 40 1.80 0.04 -14.94
N VAL A 41 2.99 -0.37 -15.39
CA VAL A 41 4.26 0.03 -14.75
C VAL A 41 4.47 1.54 -14.76
N ARG A 42 3.91 2.25 -15.75
CA ARG A 42 3.98 3.71 -15.90
C ARG A 42 3.29 4.46 -14.77
N GLN A 43 2.40 3.82 -14.01
CA GLN A 43 1.69 4.37 -12.84
C GLN A 43 2.51 4.25 -11.54
N VAL A 44 3.66 3.57 -11.60
CA VAL A 44 4.49 3.24 -10.44
C VAL A 44 5.56 4.32 -10.23
N TRP A 45 5.58 4.84 -9.01
CA TRP A 45 6.55 5.81 -8.54
C TRP A 45 7.21 5.29 -7.25
N VAL A 46 8.53 5.36 -7.19
CA VAL A 46 9.31 5.07 -5.97
C VAL A 46 9.55 6.38 -5.25
N VAL A 47 9.02 6.50 -4.03
CA VAL A 47 9.13 7.72 -3.23
C VAL A 47 10.23 7.55 -2.18
N ASN A 48 11.15 8.50 -2.11
CA ASN A 48 12.21 8.54 -1.10
C ASN A 48 12.37 9.95 -0.54
N ARG A 49 12.70 10.06 0.75
CA ARG A 49 13.05 11.34 1.37
C ARG A 49 14.37 11.86 0.81
N VAL A 50 14.43 13.13 0.44
CA VAL A 50 15.66 13.82 0.00
C VAL A 50 16.59 13.99 1.21
N ALA A 51 17.86 13.69 1.03
CA ALA A 51 18.83 13.70 2.13
C ALA A 51 19.00 15.13 2.67
N GLY A 52 18.92 15.29 3.99
CA GLY A 52 19.08 16.59 4.65
C GLY A 52 17.85 17.51 4.60
N THR A 53 16.73 17.09 4.01
CA THR A 53 15.48 17.90 3.94
C THR A 53 14.28 17.08 4.40
N GLU A 54 13.09 17.69 4.49
CA GLU A 54 11.81 16.97 4.69
C GLU A 54 11.07 16.67 3.38
N SER A 55 11.64 17.10 2.26
CA SER A 55 11.05 16.87 0.95
C SER A 55 11.25 15.44 0.46
N PHE A 56 10.42 15.05 -0.50
CA PHE A 56 10.41 13.74 -1.14
C PHE A 56 10.72 13.87 -2.62
N ARG A 57 11.41 12.88 -3.15
CA ARG A 57 11.61 12.68 -4.60
C ARG A 57 10.81 11.48 -5.07
N LEU A 58 10.27 11.56 -6.29
CA LEU A 58 9.49 10.51 -6.90
C LEU A 58 10.22 10.01 -8.15
N LYS A 59 10.67 8.76 -8.14
CA LYS A 59 11.37 8.14 -9.26
C LYS A 59 10.39 7.28 -10.08
N GLY A 60 10.26 7.55 -11.37
CA GLY A 60 9.45 6.77 -12.29
C GLY A 60 10.05 5.39 -12.58
N HIS A 61 9.29 4.54 -13.23
CA HIS A 61 9.69 3.17 -13.60
C HIS A 61 10.96 3.10 -14.46
N HIS A 62 11.17 4.09 -15.33
CA HIS A 62 12.32 4.24 -16.22
C HIS A 62 13.54 4.88 -15.53
N GLY A 63 13.45 5.12 -14.23
CA GLY A 63 14.57 5.52 -13.41
C GLY A 63 14.88 7.02 -13.37
N LYS A 64 14.04 7.87 -13.96
CA LYS A 64 14.14 9.33 -13.87
C LYS A 64 13.21 9.91 -12.80
N TYR A 65 13.48 11.12 -12.35
CA TYR A 65 12.70 11.79 -11.31
C TYR A 65 11.59 12.66 -11.89
N LEU A 66 10.40 12.62 -11.27
CA LEU A 66 9.35 13.60 -11.49
C LEU A 66 9.90 14.98 -11.14
N SER A 67 9.65 15.93 -12.01
CA SER A 67 10.06 17.33 -11.90
C SER A 67 8.87 18.23 -12.17
N CYS A 68 8.86 19.40 -11.56
CA CYS A 68 7.93 20.48 -11.87
C CYS A 68 8.72 21.75 -12.16
N ASP A 69 8.57 22.29 -13.37
CA ASP A 69 9.25 23.52 -13.76
C ASP A 69 8.57 24.78 -13.21
N LYS A 70 9.15 25.95 -13.52
CA LYS A 70 8.67 27.24 -13.02
C LYS A 70 7.27 27.62 -13.53
N ILE A 71 6.84 27.07 -14.66
CA ILE A 71 5.52 27.34 -15.24
C ILE A 71 4.51 26.24 -14.91
N GLY A 72 4.85 25.28 -14.04
CA GLY A 72 3.95 24.21 -13.62
C GLY A 72 3.89 23.00 -14.55
N GLN A 73 4.78 22.91 -15.54
CA GLN A 73 4.85 21.73 -16.41
C GLN A 73 5.56 20.59 -15.69
N LEU A 74 4.92 19.42 -15.71
CA LEU A 74 5.47 18.19 -15.14
C LEU A 74 6.22 17.39 -16.21
N SER A 75 7.39 16.89 -15.84
CA SER A 75 8.15 15.93 -16.67
C SER A 75 8.95 14.97 -15.80
N ALA A 76 9.43 13.87 -16.37
CA ALA A 76 10.22 12.86 -15.69
C ALA A 76 11.49 12.52 -16.48
N ASN A 77 12.35 13.51 -16.71
CA ASN A 77 13.57 13.38 -17.52
C ASN A 77 14.87 13.46 -16.74
N SER A 78 14.83 13.97 -15.49
CA SER A 78 16.05 14.24 -14.73
C SER A 78 16.63 12.99 -14.07
N ASP A 79 17.95 12.82 -14.16
CA ASP A 79 18.74 11.83 -13.42
C ASP A 79 19.16 12.32 -12.03
N ALA A 80 19.12 13.64 -11.81
CA ALA A 80 19.57 14.28 -10.59
C ALA A 80 18.38 14.91 -9.84
N VAL A 81 18.54 15.03 -8.54
CA VAL A 81 17.53 15.65 -7.68
C VAL A 81 17.96 17.08 -7.43
N SER A 82 17.15 18.03 -7.89
CA SER A 82 17.25 19.44 -7.59
C SER A 82 15.98 19.91 -6.86
N PRO A 83 15.84 21.22 -6.57
CA PRO A 83 14.59 21.77 -6.07
C PRO A 83 13.38 21.49 -6.98
N LEU A 84 13.58 21.27 -8.29
CA LEU A 84 12.49 20.98 -9.22
C LEU A 84 11.94 19.55 -9.08
N GLU A 85 12.76 18.60 -8.61
CA GLU A 85 12.40 17.19 -8.38
C GLU A 85 12.01 16.90 -6.92
N SER A 86 11.87 17.95 -6.12
CA SER A 86 11.58 17.87 -4.69
C SER A 86 10.15 18.34 -4.40
N PHE A 87 9.40 17.52 -3.67
CA PHE A 87 8.00 17.79 -3.33
C PHE A 87 7.76 17.58 -1.85
N ASN A 88 6.86 18.36 -1.26
CA ASN A 88 6.33 18.07 0.08
C ASN A 88 5.02 17.28 -0.08
N ILE A 89 4.80 16.32 0.81
CA ILE A 89 3.59 15.48 0.81
C ILE A 89 2.87 15.75 2.13
N LYS A 90 1.74 16.46 2.08
CA LYS A 90 0.94 16.82 3.25
C LYS A 90 -0.32 15.94 3.29
N PRO A 91 -0.69 15.37 4.45
CA PRO A 91 -1.95 14.64 4.58
C PRO A 91 -3.15 15.60 4.47
N ASP A 92 -4.21 15.13 3.83
CA ASP A 92 -5.51 15.80 3.82
C ASP A 92 -6.39 15.30 4.98
N ALA A 93 -7.54 15.94 5.23
CA ALA A 93 -8.46 15.59 6.31
C ALA A 93 -8.97 14.14 6.22
N GLU A 94 -9.08 13.58 5.00
CA GLU A 94 -9.53 12.21 4.77
C GLU A 94 -8.35 11.23 4.65
N ALA A 95 -8.46 10.08 5.31
CA ALA A 95 -7.39 9.08 5.34
C ALA A 95 -6.97 8.59 3.94
N GLY A 96 -5.66 8.69 3.68
CA GLY A 96 -5.05 8.25 2.43
C GLY A 96 -5.13 9.28 1.29
N ARG A 97 -5.73 10.45 1.53
CA ARG A 97 -5.66 11.61 0.64
C ARG A 97 -4.52 12.53 1.10
N PHE A 98 -3.88 13.16 0.11
CA PHE A 98 -2.68 13.96 0.28
C PHE A 98 -2.68 15.11 -0.71
N GLN A 99 -1.92 16.14 -0.38
CA GLN A 99 -1.54 17.21 -1.27
C GLN A 99 -0.04 17.09 -1.56
N LEU A 100 0.32 17.21 -2.83
CA LEU A 100 1.71 17.27 -3.25
C LEU A 100 2.03 18.73 -3.59
N THR A 101 2.93 19.34 -2.83
CA THR A 101 3.37 20.71 -3.10
C THR A 101 4.79 20.73 -3.64
N THR A 102 5.06 21.65 -4.56
CA THR A 102 6.42 21.96 -5.00
C THR A 102 7.14 22.77 -3.91
N LEU A 103 8.45 22.97 -4.06
CA LEU A 103 9.20 23.90 -3.21
C LEU A 103 8.92 25.39 -3.48
N ARG A 104 7.95 25.70 -4.35
CA ARG A 104 7.43 27.06 -4.62
C ARG A 104 6.03 27.26 -4.03
N ASP A 105 5.62 26.39 -3.11
CA ASP A 105 4.31 26.42 -2.46
C ASP A 105 3.10 26.32 -3.41
N THR A 106 3.32 25.78 -4.62
CA THR A 106 2.25 25.42 -5.56
C THR A 106 1.89 23.94 -5.45
N TYR A 107 0.66 23.59 -5.80
CA TYR A 107 0.10 22.26 -5.71
C TYR A 107 0.13 21.54 -7.07
N ILE A 108 0.34 20.23 -7.03
CA ILE A 108 0.01 19.36 -8.16
C ILE A 108 -1.52 19.28 -8.27
N SER A 109 -2.05 19.58 -9.45
CA SER A 109 -3.47 19.51 -9.76
C SER A 109 -3.72 18.66 -11.00
N ALA A 110 -4.88 17.99 -11.03
CA ALA A 110 -5.42 17.34 -12.22
C ALA A 110 -6.78 17.93 -12.53
N LYS A 111 -6.95 18.42 -13.76
CA LYS A 111 -8.20 19.00 -14.25
C LYS A 111 -8.59 18.33 -15.55
N THR A 112 -9.87 18.04 -15.72
CA THR A 112 -10.41 17.63 -17.00
C THR A 112 -10.25 18.77 -17.99
N SER A 113 -9.64 18.50 -19.13
CA SER A 113 -9.40 19.46 -20.21
C SER A 113 -9.77 18.83 -21.53
N GLU A 114 -10.38 19.60 -22.43
CA GLU A 114 -10.56 19.16 -23.80
C GLU A 114 -9.30 19.48 -24.60
N SER A 115 -8.67 18.46 -25.19
CA SER A 115 -7.56 18.64 -26.12
C SER A 115 -7.91 17.98 -27.44
N ASN A 116 -7.90 18.74 -28.53
CA ASN A 116 -8.25 18.26 -29.87
C ASN A 116 -9.64 17.58 -29.96
N GLY A 117 -10.64 18.13 -29.25
CA GLY A 117 -12.01 17.59 -29.25
C GLY A 117 -12.17 16.24 -28.52
N LYS A 118 -11.15 15.80 -27.78
CA LYS A 118 -11.24 14.61 -26.90
C LYS A 118 -11.13 15.04 -25.44
N PRO A 119 -11.98 14.50 -24.55
CA PRO A 119 -11.82 14.69 -23.13
C PRO A 119 -10.48 14.06 -22.69
N GLY A 120 -9.67 14.85 -22.01
CA GLY A 120 -8.40 14.44 -21.44
C GLY A 120 -8.23 14.99 -20.03
N VAL A 121 -7.18 14.57 -19.36
CA VAL A 121 -6.83 15.10 -18.04
C VAL A 121 -5.50 15.81 -18.16
N GLN A 122 -5.48 17.10 -17.84
CA GLN A 122 -4.27 17.89 -17.75
C GLN A 122 -3.77 17.86 -16.30
N VAL A 123 -2.53 17.44 -16.13
CA VAL A 123 -1.84 17.46 -14.83
C VAL A 123 -0.78 18.55 -14.84
N ARG A 124 -0.81 19.44 -13.84
CA ARG A 124 0.13 20.55 -13.69
C ARG A 124 0.54 20.73 -12.24
N GLY A 125 1.60 21.50 -12.00
CA GLY A 125 2.15 21.81 -10.67
C GLY A 125 2.16 23.29 -10.31
N ASP A 126 1.30 24.10 -10.92
CA ASP A 126 1.16 25.56 -10.75
C ASP A 126 -0.16 25.97 -10.07
N ALA A 127 -0.90 25.06 -9.43
CA ALA A 127 -2.09 25.45 -8.69
C ALA A 127 -1.69 26.19 -7.40
N GLU A 128 -2.31 27.32 -7.10
CA GLU A 128 -1.96 28.16 -5.94
C GLU A 128 -2.80 27.83 -4.69
N THR A 129 -3.98 27.25 -4.89
CA THR A 129 -4.96 27.00 -3.82
C THR A 129 -5.29 25.53 -3.67
N GLU A 130 -5.48 25.13 -2.42
CA GLU A 130 -6.01 23.82 -2.08
C GLU A 130 -7.45 23.67 -2.59
N SER A 131 -7.71 22.60 -3.33
CA SER A 131 -9.03 22.30 -3.89
C SER A 131 -9.18 20.79 -4.10
N VAL A 132 -10.38 20.36 -4.48
CA VAL A 132 -10.62 18.95 -4.86
C VAL A 132 -9.66 18.51 -5.98
N SER A 133 -9.34 19.40 -6.92
CA SER A 133 -8.44 19.11 -8.05
C SER A 133 -6.97 18.91 -7.66
N THR A 134 -6.56 19.37 -6.46
CA THR A 134 -5.19 19.22 -5.93
C THR A 134 -5.05 18.08 -4.94
N THR A 135 -6.16 17.50 -4.50
CA THR A 135 -6.16 16.42 -3.52
C THR A 135 -6.06 15.08 -4.22
N VAL A 136 -4.90 14.42 -4.10
CA VAL A 136 -4.64 13.10 -4.68
C VAL A 136 -4.74 12.01 -3.62
N ARG A 137 -4.90 10.74 -4.05
CA ARG A 137 -4.82 9.58 -3.15
C ARG A 137 -3.55 8.80 -3.42
N VAL A 138 -2.79 8.48 -2.38
CA VAL A 138 -1.55 7.70 -2.51
C VAL A 138 -1.82 6.24 -2.19
N ARG A 139 -1.51 5.35 -3.14
CA ARG A 139 -1.64 3.90 -2.99
C ARG A 139 -0.28 3.21 -3.08
N MET A 140 -0.09 2.22 -2.21
CA MET A 140 1.07 1.33 -2.18
C MET A 140 0.66 -0.06 -2.68
N GLN A 141 1.46 -0.66 -3.56
CA GLN A 141 1.20 -2.03 -4.02
C GLN A 141 1.11 -2.99 -2.83
N ALA A 142 0.16 -3.93 -2.86
CA ALA A 142 -0.08 -4.87 -1.77
C ALA A 142 1.19 -5.60 -1.29
N ARG A 143 2.06 -6.02 -2.22
CA ARG A 143 3.32 -6.71 -1.90
C ARG A 143 4.32 -5.85 -1.10
N PHE A 144 4.21 -4.53 -1.18
CA PHE A 144 5.09 -3.59 -0.49
C PHE A 144 4.45 -2.98 0.77
N LYS A 145 3.17 -3.26 1.05
CA LYS A 145 2.53 -2.84 2.30
C LYS A 145 3.31 -3.46 3.48
N PRO A 146 3.70 -2.67 4.50
CA PRO A 146 4.34 -3.22 5.68
C PRO A 146 3.45 -4.31 6.28
N LYS A 147 3.94 -5.55 6.31
CA LYS A 147 3.29 -6.62 7.07
C LYS A 147 3.49 -6.25 8.54
N LEU A 148 2.48 -5.62 9.14
CA LEU A 148 2.49 -5.19 10.54
C LEU A 148 3.00 -6.34 11.42
N LYS A 149 3.92 -6.03 12.35
CA LYS A 149 4.51 -6.98 13.30
C LYS A 149 3.46 -7.74 14.13
N ALA A 150 2.23 -7.23 14.22
CA ALA A 150 1.08 -7.94 14.78
C ALA A 150 0.88 -9.35 14.20
N SER A 151 1.09 -9.55 12.89
CA SER A 151 1.01 -10.90 12.29
C SER A 151 2.15 -11.83 12.78
N LYS A 152 3.30 -11.27 13.18
CA LYS A 152 4.36 -12.05 13.83
C LYS A 152 4.02 -12.32 15.30
N GLU A 153 3.44 -11.38 16.02
CA GLU A 153 3.01 -11.55 17.42
C GLU A 153 1.86 -12.55 17.55
N GLU A 154 0.84 -12.52 16.70
CA GLU A 154 -0.21 -13.56 16.60
C GLU A 154 0.38 -14.92 16.20
N LYS A 155 1.34 -14.95 15.28
CA LYS A 155 2.09 -16.19 14.94
C LYS A 155 2.98 -16.70 16.07
N LEU A 156 3.39 -15.84 16.99
CA LEU A 156 4.16 -16.22 18.18
C LEU A 156 3.22 -16.69 19.30
N GLN A 157 2.10 -16.00 19.52
CA GLN A 157 1.05 -16.39 20.48
C GLN A 157 0.33 -17.70 20.09
N SER A 158 0.31 -18.05 18.80
CA SER A 158 -0.21 -19.35 18.32
C SER A 158 0.77 -20.52 18.47
N LYS A 159 2.04 -20.28 18.84
CA LYS A 159 3.00 -21.36 19.11
C LYS A 159 2.86 -21.84 20.56
N ILE A 160 2.06 -22.88 20.75
CA ILE A 160 2.06 -23.66 22.00
C ILE A 160 3.20 -24.69 22.00
N SER A 161 3.93 -24.77 23.09
CA SER A 161 4.99 -25.76 23.31
C SER A 161 4.40 -27.14 23.62
N ARG A 162 5.20 -28.20 23.42
CA ARG A 162 4.79 -29.58 23.79
C ARG A 162 4.49 -29.68 25.29
N ARG A 163 5.29 -29.01 26.12
CA ARG A 163 5.13 -29.00 27.57
C ARG A 163 3.76 -28.44 27.99
N GLU A 164 3.35 -27.32 27.40
CA GLU A 164 2.03 -26.72 27.68
C GLU A 164 0.88 -27.61 27.22
N LEU A 165 1.04 -28.32 26.10
CA LEU A 165 0.04 -29.30 25.63
C LEU A 165 -0.08 -30.50 26.59
N GLU A 166 1.05 -31.01 27.07
CA GLU A 166 1.10 -32.13 28.02
C GLU A 166 0.54 -31.74 29.39
N GLU A 167 0.83 -30.52 29.86
CA GLU A 167 0.26 -29.96 31.09
C GLU A 167 -1.25 -29.77 30.95
N ALA A 168 -1.72 -29.21 29.83
CA ALA A 168 -3.14 -29.06 29.54
C ALA A 168 -3.85 -30.42 29.44
N ALA A 169 -3.18 -31.44 28.88
CA ALA A 169 -3.70 -32.80 28.80
C ALA A 169 -3.63 -33.57 30.14
N GLY A 170 -2.75 -33.14 31.06
CA GLY A 170 -2.48 -33.82 32.34
C GLY A 170 -1.65 -35.11 32.21
N ARG A 171 -0.99 -35.32 31.07
CA ARG A 171 -0.12 -36.48 30.80
C ARG A 171 0.88 -36.19 29.68
N ARG A 172 1.87 -37.07 29.52
CA ARG A 172 2.69 -37.08 28.31
C ARG A 172 1.84 -37.44 27.09
N LEU A 173 2.09 -36.73 26.00
CA LEU A 173 1.40 -36.87 24.73
C LEU A 173 2.34 -37.52 23.72
N GLU A 174 1.80 -38.35 22.84
CA GLU A 174 2.54 -38.88 21.70
C GLU A 174 2.74 -37.83 20.60
N GLU A 175 3.69 -38.04 19.69
CA GLU A 175 3.99 -37.05 18.65
C GLU A 175 2.79 -36.71 17.77
N ASP A 176 1.95 -37.69 17.47
CA ASP A 176 0.74 -37.49 16.66
C ASP A 176 -0.33 -36.70 17.41
N GLU A 177 -0.48 -36.90 18.73
CA GLU A 177 -1.40 -36.13 19.58
C GLU A 177 -0.95 -34.67 19.67
N VAL A 178 0.36 -34.43 19.78
CA VAL A 178 0.96 -33.09 19.74
C VAL A 178 0.70 -32.41 18.40
N ARG A 179 0.81 -33.14 17.28
CA ARG A 179 0.51 -32.61 15.94
C ARG A 179 -0.96 -32.27 15.78
N ILE A 180 -1.86 -33.11 16.25
CA ILE A 180 -3.31 -32.89 16.22
C ILE A 180 -3.67 -31.63 17.01
N LEU A 181 -3.19 -31.49 18.25
CA LEU A 181 -3.50 -30.31 19.07
C LEU A 181 -2.90 -29.01 18.52
N LYS A 182 -1.71 -29.06 17.93
CA LYS A 182 -1.13 -27.90 17.25
C LYS A 182 -1.88 -27.50 15.98
N ARG A 183 -2.46 -28.47 15.26
CA ARG A 183 -3.35 -28.21 14.12
C ARG A 183 -4.67 -27.61 14.62
N ALA A 184 -5.24 -28.20 15.66
CA ALA A 184 -6.52 -27.77 16.21
C ALA A 184 -6.49 -26.32 16.75
N ARG A 185 -5.36 -25.89 17.31
CA ARG A 185 -5.16 -24.48 17.71
C ARG A 185 -5.11 -23.50 16.54
N LYS A 186 -4.73 -23.95 15.34
CA LYS A 186 -4.78 -23.13 14.12
C LYS A 186 -6.17 -23.11 13.49
N GLU A 187 -6.93 -24.18 13.66
CA GLU A 187 -8.26 -24.37 13.05
C GLU A 187 -9.40 -23.89 13.98
N GLY A 188 -9.12 -23.66 15.27
CA GLY A 188 -10.05 -23.09 16.25
C GLY A 188 -10.77 -24.12 17.13
N ASP A 189 -10.52 -25.43 16.93
CA ASP A 189 -11.17 -26.56 17.63
C ASP A 189 -10.30 -27.15 18.76
N TYR A 190 -9.31 -26.40 19.26
CA TYR A 190 -8.33 -26.88 20.25
C TYR A 190 -8.95 -27.51 21.51
N HIS A 191 -9.96 -26.87 22.09
CA HIS A 191 -10.56 -27.33 23.34
C HIS A 191 -11.34 -28.63 23.16
N GLU A 192 -12.00 -28.82 22.01
CA GLU A 192 -12.73 -30.04 21.69
C GLU A 192 -11.77 -31.22 21.54
N ARG A 193 -10.71 -31.07 20.74
CA ARG A 193 -9.69 -32.11 20.56
C ARG A 193 -8.95 -32.45 21.83
N LEU A 194 -8.69 -31.47 22.69
CA LEU A 194 -8.07 -31.70 23.99
C LEU A 194 -8.95 -32.56 24.89
N LEU A 195 -10.28 -32.35 24.87
CA LEU A 195 -11.22 -33.18 25.61
C LEU A 195 -11.27 -34.61 25.08
N GLU A 196 -11.31 -34.79 23.75
CA GLU A 196 -11.28 -36.12 23.12
C GLU A 196 -10.03 -36.94 23.55
N ILE A 197 -8.86 -36.31 23.52
CA ILE A 197 -7.59 -36.94 23.92
C ILE A 197 -7.57 -37.31 25.41
N LYS A 198 -8.19 -36.47 26.27
CA LYS A 198 -8.35 -36.77 27.70
C LYS A 198 -9.31 -37.93 27.96
N VAL A 199 -10.41 -38.01 27.22
CA VAL A 199 -11.42 -39.07 27.35
C VAL A 199 -10.86 -40.41 26.86
N LYS A 200 -10.18 -40.43 25.71
CA LYS A 200 -9.58 -41.65 25.13
C LYS A 200 -8.62 -42.34 26.12
N ASN A 201 -7.83 -41.56 26.86
CA ASN A 201 -6.91 -42.07 27.88
C ASN A 201 -7.62 -42.72 29.10
N LYS A 202 -8.87 -42.36 29.40
CA LYS A 202 -9.61 -42.97 30.52
C LYS A 202 -10.16 -44.36 30.17
N HIS A 203 -10.40 -44.65 28.89
CA HIS A 203 -10.99 -45.92 28.47
C HIS A 203 -9.98 -47.08 28.41
N ASP A 204 -8.68 -46.81 28.37
CA ASP A 204 -7.62 -47.82 28.26
C ASP A 204 -7.22 -48.50 29.58
N LYS A 205 -7.99 -48.31 30.66
CA LYS A 205 -7.69 -48.87 32.00
C LYS A 205 -8.48 -50.12 32.38
N PHE A 206 -9.30 -50.68 31.48
CA PHE A 206 -10.07 -51.90 31.72
C PHE A 206 -9.95 -52.92 30.57
N GLY A 207 -8.71 -53.22 30.18
CA GLY A 207 -8.35 -54.37 29.34
C GLY A 207 -7.32 -55.22 30.05
#